data_AF-A0A6G7XKQ7-F1
#
_entry.id   AF-A0A6G7XKQ7-F1
#
_cell.length_a   1.000
_cell.length_b   1.000
_cell.length_c   1.000
_cell.angle_alpha   90.00
_cell.angle_beta   90.00
_cell.angle_gamma   90.00
#
_symmetry.space_group_name_H-M   'P 1'
#
loop_
_entity.id
_entity.type
_entity.pdbx_description
1 polymer ?
#
loop_
_entity_poly.entity_id
_entity_poly.type
_entity_poly.pdbx_seq_one_letter_code
_entity_poly.pdbx_strand_id
1 'polypeptide(L)'
;MSDWLEGLSTLQVILLVLAVVFGASVVAAVLGAWLVRMGMHRPAVVRRASALSEKGLGLVKRPLTIVVLDEVAAVIQTGHYTKNISQALLENHDELKDLVAEKVKRDPNVRLIGRLPGYDTIVSEVSETTLRVLIEMLSDPRMDELISDLLRNNLEQIKRAVRDRDHENVGPPKPPDPIPPSAPRIPGP
;
A
#
# COMPACT_ATOMS: atom_id res chain seq x y z
N MET A 1 33.41 0.20 -39.35
CA MET A 1 32.84 -1.09 -39.83
C MET A 1 31.41 -0.90 -40.35
N SER A 2 31.12 0.28 -40.92
CA SER A 2 29.81 0.69 -41.48
C SER A 2 29.96 1.34 -42.86
N ASP A 3 31.18 1.59 -43.32
CA ASP A 3 31.52 2.20 -44.62
C ASP A 3 31.01 1.40 -45.82
N TRP A 4 30.72 0.10 -45.65
CA TRP A 4 30.10 -0.72 -46.70
C TRP A 4 28.59 -0.44 -46.87
N LEU A 5 27.92 0.12 -45.86
CA LEU A 5 26.50 0.48 -45.93
C LEU A 5 26.28 1.83 -46.64
N GLU A 6 27.26 2.73 -46.59
CA GLU A 6 27.19 4.06 -47.20
C GLU A 6 27.32 4.04 -48.74
N GLY A 7 27.94 2.98 -49.29
CA GLY A 7 28.05 2.78 -50.75
C GLY A 7 26.82 2.11 -51.40
N LEU A 8 25.83 1.70 -50.61
CA LEU A 8 24.63 1.01 -51.11
C LEU A 8 23.54 2.03 -51.45
N SER A 9 22.95 1.90 -52.64
CA SER A 9 21.77 2.67 -53.02
C SER A 9 20.62 2.40 -52.04
N THR A 10 19.73 3.37 -51.80
CA THR A 10 18.57 3.23 -50.90
C THR A 10 17.75 1.96 -51.17
N LEU A 11 17.64 1.56 -52.44
CA LEU A 11 16.97 0.33 -52.86
C LEU A 11 17.71 -0.93 -52.38
N GLN A 12 19.04 -0.95 -52.44
CA GLN A 12 19.85 -2.07 -51.96
C GLN A 12 19.79 -2.19 -50.43
N VAL A 13 19.75 -1.09 -49.70
CA VAL A 13 19.59 -1.11 -48.23
C VAL A 13 18.22 -1.69 -47.86
N ILE A 14 17.14 -1.26 -48.52
CA ILE A 14 15.81 -1.81 -48.30
C ILE A 14 15.78 -3.31 -48.61
N LEU A 15 16.33 -3.74 -49.74
CA LEU A 15 16.40 -5.16 -50.11
C LEU A 15 17.23 -5.98 -49.12
N LEU A 16 18.31 -5.42 -48.59
CA LEU A 16 19.14 -6.09 -47.58
C LEU A 16 18.37 -6.27 -46.27
N VAL A 17 17.68 -5.23 -45.79
CA VAL A 17 16.80 -5.32 -44.61
C VAL A 17 15.71 -6.36 -44.84
N LEU A 18 15.05 -6.32 -46.00
CA LEU A 18 13.98 -7.26 -46.35
C LEU A 18 14.49 -8.69 -46.46
N ALA A 19 15.67 -8.91 -47.03
CA ALA A 19 16.34 -10.21 -47.10
C ALA A 19 16.77 -10.72 -45.73
N VAL A 20 17.24 -9.86 -44.84
CA VAL A 20 17.60 -10.23 -43.46
C VAL A 20 16.35 -10.59 -42.66
N VAL A 21 15.27 -9.81 -42.77
CA VAL A 21 13.99 -10.08 -42.09
C VAL A 21 13.38 -11.38 -42.61
N PHE A 22 13.35 -11.56 -43.94
CA PHE A 22 12.84 -12.76 -44.57
C PHE A 22 13.69 -13.98 -44.19
N GLY A 23 15.01 -13.87 -44.26
CA GLY A 23 15.95 -14.90 -43.85
C GLY A 23 15.77 -15.30 -42.39
N ALA A 24 15.64 -14.33 -41.49
CA ALA A 24 15.38 -14.58 -40.07
C ALA A 24 14.03 -15.30 -39.85
N SER A 25 12.99 -14.91 -40.58
CA SER A 25 11.67 -15.55 -40.51
C SER A 25 11.71 -17.00 -40.99
N VAL A 26 12.39 -17.27 -42.12
CA VAL A 26 12.58 -18.62 -42.65
C VAL A 26 13.40 -19.47 -41.70
N VAL A 27 14.49 -18.95 -41.16
CA VAL A 27 15.32 -19.66 -40.16
C VAL A 27 14.51 -19.98 -38.92
N ALA A 28 13.71 -19.05 -38.40
CA ALA A 28 12.83 -19.29 -37.25
C ALA A 28 11.78 -20.37 -37.54
N ALA A 29 11.17 -20.36 -38.73
CA ALA A 29 10.20 -21.37 -39.15
C ALA A 29 10.83 -22.75 -39.33
N VAL A 30 12.02 -22.84 -39.92
CA VAL A 30 12.78 -24.07 -40.11
C VAL A 30 13.24 -24.63 -38.77
N LEU A 31 13.77 -23.79 -37.87
CA LEU A 31 14.15 -24.19 -36.51
C LEU A 31 12.93 -24.69 -35.74
N GLY A 32 11.79 -24.01 -35.85
CA GLY A 32 10.52 -24.45 -35.26
C GLY A 32 10.05 -25.80 -35.79
N ALA A 33 10.07 -25.98 -37.11
CA ALA A 33 9.68 -27.23 -37.76
C ALA A 33 10.65 -28.38 -37.45
N TRP A 34 11.96 -28.11 -37.42
CA TRP A 34 12.98 -29.08 -37.06
C TRP A 34 12.87 -29.52 -35.60
N LEU A 35 12.64 -28.58 -34.67
CA LEU A 35 12.38 -28.89 -33.25
C LEU A 35 11.15 -29.79 -33.07
N VAL A 36 10.08 -29.54 -33.83
CA VAL A 36 8.85 -30.34 -33.80
C VAL A 36 9.08 -31.73 -34.39
N ARG A 37 9.82 -31.82 -35.50
CA ARG A 37 10.14 -33.09 -36.18
C ARG A 37 11.07 -33.98 -35.36
N MET A 38 11.86 -33.40 -34.44
CA MET A 38 12.66 -34.13 -33.47
C MET A 38 11.84 -34.79 -32.33
N GLY A 39 10.50 -34.79 -32.43
CA GLY A 39 9.61 -35.52 -31.53
C GLY A 39 9.28 -34.79 -30.22
N MET A 40 9.71 -33.54 -30.09
CA MET A 40 9.50 -32.75 -28.87
C MET A 40 8.08 -32.17 -28.85
N HIS A 41 7.12 -32.99 -28.39
CA HIS A 41 5.77 -32.55 -28.08
C HIS A 41 5.85 -31.46 -26.99
N ARG A 42 5.26 -30.28 -27.25
CA ARG A 42 5.26 -29.06 -26.40
C ARG A 42 5.35 -29.32 -24.88
N PRO A 43 5.99 -28.49 -24.01
CA PRO A 43 6.90 -27.36 -24.27
C PRO A 43 8.00 -27.20 -23.17
N ALA A 44 9.22 -27.73 -23.36
CA ALA A 44 10.31 -27.45 -22.40
C ALA A 44 10.75 -25.97 -22.43
N VAL A 45 10.66 -25.34 -23.61
CA VAL A 45 11.05 -23.94 -23.83
C VAL A 45 10.04 -22.97 -23.20
N VAL A 46 8.73 -23.23 -23.31
CA VAL A 46 7.70 -22.41 -22.65
C VAL A 46 7.80 -22.56 -21.14
N ARG A 47 7.98 -23.78 -20.59
CA ARG A 47 8.17 -23.97 -19.14
C ARG A 47 9.43 -23.28 -18.61
N ARG A 48 10.53 -23.32 -19.36
CA ARG A 48 11.76 -22.57 -19.00
C ARG A 48 11.56 -21.06 -19.10
N ALA A 49 10.82 -20.58 -20.10
CA ALA A 49 10.45 -19.17 -20.22
C ALA A 49 9.54 -18.70 -19.09
N SER A 50 8.54 -19.51 -18.69
CA SER A 50 7.69 -19.25 -17.53
C SER A 50 8.50 -19.17 -16.24
N ALA A 51 9.39 -20.14 -15.99
CA ALA A 51 10.24 -20.14 -14.80
C ALA A 51 11.25 -18.97 -14.77
N LEU A 52 11.77 -18.55 -15.93
CA LEU A 52 12.62 -17.37 -16.05
C LEU A 52 11.84 -16.07 -15.86
N SER A 53 10.60 -16.00 -16.38
CA SER A 53 9.70 -14.87 -16.18
C SER A 53 9.32 -14.72 -14.71
N GLU A 54 9.02 -15.82 -14.01
CA GLU A 54 8.75 -15.83 -12.57
C GLU A 54 9.97 -15.40 -11.74
N LYS A 55 11.16 -15.89 -12.07
CA LYS A 55 12.41 -15.45 -11.40
C LYS A 55 12.74 -13.98 -11.69
N GLY A 56 12.52 -13.52 -12.93
CA GLY A 56 12.70 -12.13 -13.32
C GLY A 56 11.73 -11.18 -12.60
N LEU A 57 10.46 -11.57 -12.49
CA LEU A 57 9.46 -10.84 -11.71
C LEU A 57 9.86 -10.74 -10.24
N GLY A 58 10.41 -11.81 -9.65
CA GLY A 58 10.96 -11.77 -8.30
C GLY A 58 12.07 -10.73 -8.10
N LEU A 59 12.93 -10.54 -9.11
CA LEU A 59 14.02 -9.55 -9.07
C LEU A 59 13.52 -8.10 -9.18
N VAL A 60 12.42 -7.86 -9.91
CA VAL A 60 11.87 -6.52 -10.14
C VAL A 60 10.88 -6.09 -9.04
N LYS A 61 10.14 -7.05 -8.44
CA LYS A 61 9.13 -6.76 -7.40
C LYS A 61 9.69 -5.97 -6.22
N ARG A 62 10.91 -6.28 -5.77
CA ARG A 62 11.51 -5.66 -4.57
C ARG A 62 11.93 -4.20 -4.81
N PRO A 63 12.73 -3.85 -5.83
CA PRO A 63 13.00 -2.46 -6.17
C PRO A 63 11.73 -1.66 -6.40
N LEU A 64 10.75 -2.25 -7.10
CA LEU A 64 9.48 -1.58 -7.37
C LEU A 64 8.71 -1.27 -6.07
N THR A 65 8.63 -2.22 -5.13
CA THR A 65 7.93 -2.00 -3.86
C THR A 65 8.61 -0.91 -3.03
N ILE A 66 9.95 -0.87 -3.02
CA ILE A 66 10.69 0.19 -2.31
C ILE A 66 10.40 1.56 -2.93
N VAL A 67 10.43 1.67 -4.26
CA VAL A 67 10.11 2.92 -4.97
C VAL A 67 8.66 3.36 -4.72
N VAL A 68 7.71 2.42 -4.69
CA VAL A 68 6.32 2.74 -4.36
C VAL A 68 6.20 3.23 -2.91
N LEU A 69 6.91 2.60 -1.96
CA LEU A 69 6.94 3.06 -0.57
C LEU A 69 7.61 4.44 -0.44
N ASP A 70 8.59 4.77 -1.27
CA ASP A 70 9.18 6.11 -1.35
C ASP A 70 8.14 7.15 -1.77
N GLU A 71 7.35 6.85 -2.81
CA GLU A 71 6.29 7.73 -3.29
C GLU A 71 5.19 7.91 -2.24
N VAL A 72 4.71 6.81 -1.65
CA VAL A 72 3.71 6.87 -0.57
C VAL A 72 4.25 7.65 0.63
N ALA A 73 5.55 7.58 0.92
CA ALA A 73 6.16 8.38 1.97
C ALA A 73 6.14 9.87 1.69
N ALA A 74 6.43 10.26 0.45
CA ALA A 74 6.35 11.65 0.05
C ALA A 74 4.91 12.17 0.17
N VAL A 75 3.91 11.39 -0.29
CA VAL A 75 2.50 11.76 -0.17
C VAL A 75 2.08 11.87 1.29
N ILE A 76 2.43 10.88 2.12
CA ILE A 76 2.04 10.91 3.53
C ILE A 76 2.64 12.14 4.23
N GLN A 77 3.89 12.51 3.94
CA GLN A 77 4.52 13.69 4.55
C GLN A 77 3.83 15.03 4.22
N THR A 78 3.07 15.10 3.12
CA THR A 78 2.37 16.33 2.71
C THR A 78 0.96 16.46 3.28
N GLY A 79 0.46 15.44 3.99
CA GLY A 79 -0.92 15.40 4.48
C GLY A 79 -1.13 16.09 5.84
N HIS A 80 -2.25 16.79 6.00
CA HIS A 80 -2.70 17.40 7.26
C HIS A 80 -3.57 16.45 8.09
N TYR A 81 -2.99 15.39 8.65
CA TYR A 81 -3.77 14.35 9.34
C TYR A 81 -4.42 14.83 10.61
N THR A 82 -3.73 15.66 11.40
CA THR A 82 -4.27 16.09 12.70
C THR A 82 -5.48 16.99 12.52
N LYS A 83 -5.50 17.81 11.46
CA LYS A 83 -6.64 18.63 11.06
C LYS A 83 -7.83 17.79 10.58
N ASN A 84 -7.58 16.74 9.81
CA ASN A 84 -8.64 15.84 9.38
C ASN A 84 -9.25 15.08 10.58
N ILE A 85 -8.41 14.67 11.53
CA ILE A 85 -8.86 14.04 12.77
C ILE A 85 -9.64 15.04 13.62
N SER A 86 -9.16 16.27 13.82
CA SER A 86 -9.85 17.27 14.62
C SER A 86 -11.22 17.62 14.03
N GLN A 87 -11.33 17.70 12.71
CA GLN A 87 -12.61 17.87 12.02
C GLN A 87 -13.55 16.69 12.26
N ALA A 88 -13.07 15.46 12.12
CA ALA A 88 -13.89 14.26 12.39
C ALA A 88 -14.34 14.19 13.85
N LEU A 89 -13.49 14.59 14.81
CA LEU A 89 -13.85 14.66 16.22
C LEU A 89 -14.88 15.76 16.51
N LEU A 90 -14.78 16.92 15.85
CA LEU A 90 -15.77 17.99 15.93
C LEU A 90 -17.14 17.55 15.39
N GLU A 91 -17.16 16.86 14.25
CA GLU A 91 -18.38 16.38 13.61
C GLU A 91 -19.13 15.35 14.48
N ASN A 92 -18.42 14.57 15.29
CA ASN A 92 -18.98 13.51 16.14
C ASN A 92 -18.87 13.84 17.65
N HIS A 93 -18.75 15.12 18.00
CA HIS A 93 -18.45 15.58 19.36
C HIS A 93 -19.44 15.06 20.41
N ASP A 94 -20.74 15.15 20.12
CA ASP A 94 -21.79 14.72 21.04
C ASP A 94 -21.78 13.20 21.25
N GLU A 95 -21.56 12.42 20.18
CA GLU A 95 -21.49 10.96 20.27
C GLU A 95 -20.25 10.50 21.07
N LEU A 96 -19.12 11.18 20.88
CA LEU A 96 -17.89 10.91 21.64
C LEU A 96 -18.07 11.22 23.13
N LYS A 97 -18.80 12.29 23.47
CA LYS A 97 -19.12 12.64 24.85
C LYS A 97 -19.96 11.56 25.52
N ASP A 98 -21.01 11.09 24.85
CA ASP A 98 -21.86 10.01 25.36
C ASP A 98 -21.07 8.71 25.54
N LEU A 99 -20.20 8.40 24.58
CA LEU A 99 -19.30 7.26 24.66
C LEU A 99 -18.33 7.37 25.86
N VAL A 100 -17.71 8.52 26.06
CA VAL A 100 -16.81 8.75 27.21
C VAL A 100 -17.56 8.62 28.51
N ALA A 101 -18.75 9.23 28.65
CA ALA A 101 -19.58 9.09 29.85
C ALA A 101 -19.95 7.63 30.13
N GLU A 102 -20.29 6.86 29.10
CA GLU A 102 -20.57 5.43 29.22
C GLU A 102 -19.35 4.64 29.70
N LYS A 103 -18.16 4.91 29.14
CA LYS A 103 -16.91 4.23 29.52
C LYS A 103 -16.47 4.60 30.93
N VAL A 104 -16.52 5.87 31.29
CA VAL A 104 -16.14 6.37 32.63
C VAL A 104 -17.07 5.80 33.70
N LYS A 105 -18.37 5.66 33.42
CA LYS A 105 -19.33 5.01 34.33
C LYS A 105 -19.08 3.52 34.54
N ARG A 106 -18.51 2.84 33.53
CA ARG A 106 -18.12 1.43 33.58
C ARG A 106 -16.71 1.20 34.12
N ASP A 107 -15.93 2.25 34.36
CA ASP A 107 -14.56 2.13 34.84
C ASP A 107 -14.53 1.66 36.32
N PRO A 108 -13.92 0.51 36.63
CA PRO A 108 -13.85 0.00 38.00
C PRO A 108 -13.13 0.93 38.97
N ASN A 109 -12.24 1.81 38.50
CA ASN A 109 -11.49 2.76 39.31
C ASN A 109 -12.34 3.95 39.78
N VAL A 110 -13.49 4.20 39.15
CA VAL A 110 -14.35 5.37 39.42
C VAL A 110 -15.48 5.04 40.44
N ARG A 111 -15.47 3.82 41.01
CA ARG A 111 -16.50 3.29 41.94
C ARG A 111 -16.85 4.18 43.14
N LEU A 112 -15.91 4.97 43.66
CA LEU A 112 -16.16 5.89 44.77
C LEU A 112 -16.81 7.20 44.33
N ILE A 113 -16.47 7.70 43.14
CA ILE A 113 -16.91 9.01 42.64
C ILE A 113 -18.29 8.89 41.98
N GLY A 114 -18.60 7.75 41.36
CA GLY A 114 -19.90 7.47 40.71
C GLY A 114 -21.11 7.39 41.66
N ARG A 115 -20.92 7.57 42.98
CA ARG A 115 -22.00 7.63 43.98
C ARG A 115 -22.30 9.03 44.49
N LEU A 116 -21.53 10.04 44.05
CA LEU A 116 -21.72 11.41 44.50
C LEU A 116 -22.87 12.08 43.72
N PRO A 117 -23.74 12.86 44.39
CA PRO A 117 -24.73 13.67 43.69
C PRO A 117 -24.01 14.68 42.78
N GLY A 118 -24.45 14.79 41.53
CA GLY A 118 -23.84 15.66 40.51
C GLY A 118 -22.68 15.03 39.72
N TYR A 119 -22.38 13.74 39.92
CA TYR A 119 -21.34 13.02 39.15
C TYR A 119 -21.53 13.14 37.64
N ASP A 120 -22.75 12.90 37.13
CA ASP A 120 -23.02 12.94 35.69
C ASP A 120 -22.75 14.34 35.09
N THR A 121 -23.07 15.40 35.85
CA THR A 121 -22.78 16.79 35.45
C THR A 121 -21.28 17.05 35.40
N ILE A 122 -20.54 16.63 36.43
CA ILE A 122 -19.08 16.81 36.49
C ILE A 122 -18.40 16.05 35.34
N VAL A 123 -18.76 14.79 35.12
CA VAL A 123 -18.19 13.98 34.03
C VAL A 123 -18.53 14.60 32.68
N SER A 124 -19.75 15.08 32.47
CA SER A 124 -20.14 15.78 31.25
C SER A 124 -19.29 17.03 31.01
N GLU A 125 -19.14 17.91 32.00
CA GLU A 125 -18.36 19.15 31.84
C GLU A 125 -16.86 18.90 31.65
N VAL A 126 -16.29 17.95 32.40
CA VAL A 126 -14.88 17.59 32.26
C VAL A 126 -14.61 16.94 30.90
N SER A 127 -15.50 16.05 30.44
CA SER A 127 -15.38 15.40 29.14
C SER A 127 -15.52 16.41 28.01
N GLU A 128 -16.49 17.33 28.08
CA GLU A 128 -16.66 18.45 27.15
C GLU A 128 -15.38 19.30 27.05
N THR A 129 -14.84 19.69 28.20
CA THR A 129 -13.66 20.54 28.27
C THR A 129 -12.44 19.81 27.70
N THR A 130 -12.25 18.55 28.07
CA THR A 130 -11.12 17.75 27.60
C THR A 130 -11.21 17.49 26.11
N LEU A 131 -12.39 17.13 25.59
CA LEU A 131 -12.59 16.89 24.17
C LEU A 131 -12.31 18.15 23.34
N ARG A 132 -12.79 19.31 23.81
CA ARG A 132 -12.49 20.61 23.19
C ARG A 132 -10.99 20.89 23.16
N VAL A 133 -10.31 20.74 24.29
CA VAL A 133 -8.86 20.97 24.37
C VAL A 133 -8.10 20.00 23.45
N LEU A 134 -8.51 18.72 23.38
CA LEU A 134 -7.91 17.75 22.46
C LEU A 134 -8.09 18.14 21.00
N ILE A 135 -9.28 18.61 20.61
CA ILE A 135 -9.57 19.08 19.25
C ILE A 135 -8.72 20.31 18.91
N GLU A 136 -8.61 21.26 19.83
CA GLU A 136 -7.76 22.45 19.68
C GLU A 136 -6.29 22.05 19.54
N MET A 137 -5.81 21.13 20.37
CA MET A 137 -4.45 20.59 20.29
C MET A 137 -4.19 19.89 18.96
N LEU A 138 -5.12 19.09 18.45
CA LEU A 138 -4.99 18.44 17.14
C LEU A 138 -5.01 19.45 15.98
N SER A 139 -5.58 20.62 16.18
CA SER A 139 -5.58 21.71 15.20
C SER A 139 -4.35 22.63 15.32
N ASP A 140 -3.52 22.46 16.34
CA ASP A 140 -2.28 23.22 16.54
C ASP A 140 -1.19 22.72 15.57
N PRO A 141 -0.49 23.63 14.86
CA PRO A 141 0.54 23.25 13.90
C PRO A 141 1.71 22.45 14.52
N ARG A 142 1.99 22.61 15.82
CA ARG A 142 3.02 21.83 16.52
C ARG A 142 2.63 20.36 16.67
N MET A 143 1.33 20.08 16.85
CA MET A 143 0.83 18.72 16.91
C MET A 143 0.86 18.05 15.53
N ASP A 144 0.59 18.82 14.46
CA ASP A 144 0.72 18.34 13.07
C ASP A 144 2.17 17.95 12.77
N GLU A 145 3.15 18.77 13.17
CA GLU A 145 4.58 18.45 13.04
C GLU A 145 4.96 17.18 13.83
N LEU A 146 4.53 17.07 15.09
CA LEU A 146 4.78 15.90 15.92
C LEU A 146 4.24 14.61 15.29
N ILE A 147 3.00 14.63 14.80
CA ILE A 147 2.40 13.46 14.15
C ILE A 147 3.09 13.15 12.82
N SER A 148 3.45 14.17 12.04
CA SER A 148 4.20 14.00 10.80
C SER A 148 5.56 13.32 11.04
N ASP A 149 6.28 13.72 12.10
CA ASP A 149 7.54 13.08 12.51
C ASP A 149 7.35 11.62 12.94
N LEU A 150 6.29 11.34 13.71
CA LEU A 150 5.97 9.95 14.08
C LEU A 150 5.67 9.11 12.84
N LEU A 151 4.88 9.61 11.90
CA LEU A 151 4.57 8.91 10.65
C LEU A 151 5.83 8.70 9.80
N ARG A 152 6.71 9.71 9.73
CA ARG A 152 8.02 9.63 9.05
C ARG A 152 8.87 8.50 9.60
N ASN A 153 9.03 8.44 10.91
CA ASN A 153 9.82 7.40 11.58
C ASN A 153 9.24 6.00 11.38
N ASN A 154 7.91 5.85 11.50
CA ASN A 154 7.23 4.57 11.26
C ASN A 154 7.38 4.11 9.80
N LEU A 155 7.31 5.04 8.84
CA LEU A 155 7.45 4.68 7.43
C LEU A 155 8.88 4.31 7.04
N GLU A 156 9.88 4.97 7.63
CA GLU A 156 11.26 4.52 7.54
C GLU A 156 11.43 3.11 8.10
N GLN A 157 10.79 2.79 9.23
CA GLN A 157 10.80 1.44 9.80
C GLN A 157 10.16 0.42 8.84
N ILE A 158 8.99 0.73 8.26
CA ILE A 158 8.33 -0.13 7.27
C ILE A 158 9.24 -0.37 6.06
N LYS A 159 9.88 0.68 5.53
CA LYS A 159 10.82 0.55 4.40
C LYS A 159 12.01 -0.36 4.74
N ARG A 160 12.56 -0.27 5.94
CA ARG A 160 13.63 -1.16 6.41
C ARG A 160 13.14 -2.60 6.51
N ALA A 161 12.01 -2.86 7.16
CA ALA A 161 11.41 -4.20 7.26
C ALA A 161 11.08 -4.82 5.88
N VAL A 162 10.67 -4.00 4.91
CA VAL A 162 10.46 -4.46 3.52
C VAL A 162 11.77 -4.77 2.84
N ARG A 163 12.80 -3.96 3.05
CA ARG A 163 14.13 -4.21 2.52
C ARG A 163 14.76 -5.48 3.12
N ASP A 164 14.56 -5.72 4.40
CA ASP A 164 15.19 -6.83 5.15
C ASP A 164 14.39 -8.14 5.06
N ARG A 165 13.23 -8.13 4.38
CA ARG A 165 12.32 -9.27 4.16
C ARG A 165 11.64 -9.79 5.42
N ASP A 166 11.61 -9.00 6.48
CA ASP A 166 10.95 -9.38 7.75
C ASP A 166 9.45 -9.66 7.56
N HIS A 167 8.82 -8.97 6.61
CA HIS A 167 7.41 -9.15 6.24
C HIS A 167 7.10 -10.45 5.47
N GLU A 168 8.09 -11.13 4.88
CA GLU A 168 7.87 -12.40 4.16
C GLU A 168 7.69 -13.59 5.12
N ASN A 169 8.16 -13.45 6.36
CA ASN A 169 7.98 -14.44 7.43
C ASN A 169 6.62 -14.33 8.13
N VAL A 170 5.92 -13.22 7.92
CA VAL A 170 4.54 -13.04 8.35
C VAL A 170 3.69 -13.73 7.29
N GLY A 171 3.17 -14.92 7.61
CA GLY A 171 2.35 -15.71 6.69
C GLY A 171 1.19 -14.91 6.08
N PRO A 172 0.44 -15.48 5.12
CA PRO A 172 -0.64 -14.78 4.44
C PRO A 172 -1.57 -14.10 5.46
N PRO A 173 -2.02 -12.86 5.18
CA PRO A 173 -2.86 -12.11 6.11
C PRO A 173 -4.03 -12.97 6.53
N LYS A 174 -4.28 -13.06 7.84
CA LYS A 174 -5.44 -13.77 8.36
C LYS A 174 -6.71 -13.18 7.71
N PRO A 175 -7.71 -14.01 7.37
CA PRO A 175 -8.99 -13.51 6.92
C PRO A 175 -9.51 -12.45 7.92
N PRO A 176 -10.18 -11.38 7.44
CA PRO A 176 -10.81 -10.42 8.33
C PRO A 176 -11.68 -11.14 9.35
N ASP A 177 -11.63 -10.71 10.61
CA ASP A 177 -12.53 -11.24 11.61
C ASP A 177 -13.98 -11.05 11.15
N PRO A 178 -14.85 -12.06 11.29
CA PRO A 178 -16.25 -11.94 10.91
C PRO A 178 -16.87 -10.78 11.69
N ILE A 179 -17.64 -9.96 10.99
CA ILE A 179 -18.36 -8.83 11.60
C ILE A 179 -19.15 -9.37 12.81
N PRO A 180 -18.93 -8.84 14.03
CA PRO A 180 -19.64 -9.31 15.20
C PRO A 180 -21.15 -9.23 14.99
N PRO A 181 -21.94 -10.20 15.49
CA PRO A 181 -23.40 -10.14 15.40
C PRO A 181 -24.01 -8.86 16.01
N SER A 182 -23.27 -8.21 16.92
CA SER A 182 -23.60 -6.96 17.58
C SER A 182 -23.26 -5.70 16.78
N ALA A 183 -22.63 -5.81 15.61
CA ALA A 183 -22.31 -4.64 14.80
C ALA A 183 -23.59 -4.03 14.22
N PRO A 184 -23.77 -2.70 14.28
CA PRO A 184 -24.89 -2.02 13.63
C PRO A 184 -24.91 -2.35 12.14
N ARG A 185 -26.00 -2.95 11.65
CA ARG A 185 -26.20 -3.12 10.21
C ARG A 185 -26.74 -1.83 9.65
N ILE A 186 -25.97 -1.16 8.81
CA ILE A 186 -26.47 -0.02 8.04
C ILE A 186 -27.53 -0.59 7.07
N PRO A 187 -28.79 -0.15 7.12
CA PRO A 187 -29.78 -0.55 6.12
C PRO A 187 -29.28 -0.07 4.74
N GLY A 188 -29.26 -0.98 3.78
CA GLY A 188 -28.84 -0.68 2.42
C GLY A 188 -29.74 0.37 1.73
N PRO A 189 -29.27 0.94 0.61
CA PRO A 189 -30.01 1.96 -0.14
C PRO A 189 -31.37 1.47 -0.65
#